data_AF-A0A0F9MC70-F1
#
_entry.id   AF-A0A0F9MC70-F1
#
_cell.length_a   1.000
_cell.length_b   1.000
_cell.length_c   1.000
_cell.angle_alpha   90.00
_cell.angle_beta   90.00
_cell.angle_gamma   90.00
#
_symmetry.space_group_name_H-M   'P 1'
#
loop_
_entity.id
_entity.type
_entity.pdbx_description
1 polymer ?
#
loop_
_entity_poly.entity_id
_entity_poly.type
_entity_poly.pdbx_seq_one_letter_code
_entity_poly.pdbx_strand_id
1 'polypeptide(L)'
;MPEFTKMAAKDVLIGRGKAAAEARQPFIDALKAGDAGRIELTRDDKAPRVKRLLSEAAKETGIKVRSSWDDAKTQKVLLWKRTGK
;
A
#
# COMPACT_ATOMS: atom_id res chain seq x y z
N MET A 1 -6.18 21.55 -35.78
CA MET A 1 -6.93 20.39 -35.27
C MET A 1 -5.96 19.50 -34.51
N PRO A 2 -6.32 18.96 -33.33
CA PRO A 2 -5.43 18.03 -32.63
C PRO A 2 -5.29 16.73 -33.43
N GLU A 3 -4.06 16.24 -33.55
CA GLU A 3 -3.76 14.95 -34.18
C GLU A 3 -3.71 13.84 -33.13
N PHE A 4 -4.41 12.74 -33.40
CA PHE A 4 -4.46 11.59 -32.51
C PHE A 4 -3.82 10.38 -33.19
N THR A 5 -2.77 9.84 -32.59
CA THR A 5 -2.08 8.65 -33.09
C THR A 5 -2.59 7.41 -32.36
N LYS A 6 -2.97 6.38 -33.13
CA LYS A 6 -3.42 5.10 -32.59
C LYS A 6 -2.21 4.29 -32.10
N MET A 7 -2.15 4.01 -30.80
CA MET A 7 -1.15 3.12 -30.19
C MET A 7 -1.78 1.78 -29.76
N ALA A 8 -0.98 0.71 -29.74
CA ALA A 8 -1.42 -0.58 -29.19
C ALA A 8 -1.44 -0.51 -27.66
N ALA A 9 -2.48 -1.10 -27.03
CA ALA A 9 -2.70 -1.00 -25.58
C ALA A 9 -1.51 -1.46 -24.72
N LYS A 10 -0.69 -2.39 -25.23
CA LYS A 10 0.54 -2.87 -24.58
C LYS A 10 1.67 -1.82 -24.55
N ASP A 11 1.69 -0.92 -25.53
CA ASP A 11 2.71 0.13 -25.69
C ASP A 11 2.28 1.42 -24.99
N VAL A 12 0.99 1.51 -24.62
CA VAL A 12 0.48 2.53 -23.70
C VAL A 12 0.65 2.03 -22.27
N LEU A 13 1.86 2.22 -21.72
CA LEU A 13 2.10 2.08 -20.29
C LEU A 13 1.40 3.21 -19.53
N ILE A 14 0.09 3.08 -19.30
CA ILE A 14 -0.62 3.90 -18.31
C ILE A 14 -0.40 3.24 -16.95
N GLY A 15 0.56 3.70 -16.14
CA GLY A 15 0.59 3.14 -14.80
C GLY A 15 1.71 3.56 -13.86
N ARG A 16 1.27 4.16 -12.76
CA ARG A 16 1.85 4.06 -11.41
C ARG A 16 1.95 2.59 -10.90
N GLY A 17 1.81 1.58 -11.76
CA GLY A 17 1.55 0.17 -11.43
C GLY A 17 2.77 -0.60 -10.92
N LYS A 18 3.91 -0.54 -11.63
CA LYS A 18 5.16 -1.18 -11.16
C LYS A 18 5.66 -0.57 -9.86
N ALA A 19 5.78 0.76 -9.82
CA ALA A 19 6.19 1.49 -8.62
C ALA A 19 5.24 1.28 -7.43
N ALA A 20 3.92 1.14 -7.68
CA ALA A 20 2.98 0.80 -6.62
C ALA A 20 3.09 -0.66 -6.18
N ALA A 21 3.36 -1.60 -7.08
CA ALA A 21 3.58 -3.01 -6.73
C ALA A 21 4.86 -3.16 -5.89
N GLU A 22 5.95 -2.53 -6.29
CA GLU A 22 7.21 -2.50 -5.51
C GLU A 22 7.00 -1.88 -4.13
N ALA A 23 6.25 -0.78 -4.04
CA ALA A 23 5.94 -0.15 -2.75
C ALA A 23 5.03 -1.00 -1.84
N ARG A 24 4.28 -1.98 -2.38
CA ARG A 24 3.43 -2.88 -1.60
C ARG A 24 4.19 -4.10 -1.06
N GLN A 25 5.28 -4.51 -1.71
CA GLN A 25 5.99 -5.74 -1.37
C GLN A 25 6.38 -5.84 0.12
N PRO A 26 6.93 -4.79 0.77
CA PRO A 26 7.29 -4.87 2.19
C PRO A 26 6.06 -5.11 3.10
N PHE A 27 4.90 -4.58 2.73
CA PHE A 27 3.65 -4.79 3.46
C PHE A 27 3.15 -6.22 3.28
N ILE A 28 3.23 -6.77 2.07
CA ILE A 28 2.86 -8.16 1.78
C ILE A 28 3.73 -9.11 2.61
N ASP A 29 5.04 -8.88 2.66
CA ASP A 29 5.98 -9.73 3.38
C ASP A 29 5.73 -9.65 4.89
N ALA A 30 5.55 -8.44 5.45
CA ALA A 30 5.18 -8.25 6.84
C ALA A 30 3.84 -8.91 7.19
N LEU A 31 2.85 -8.79 6.29
CA LEU A 31 1.55 -9.40 6.45
C LEU A 31 1.59 -10.91 6.37
N LYS A 32 2.56 -11.54 5.71
CA LYS A 32 2.75 -13.01 5.68
C LYS A 32 3.56 -13.51 6.89
N ALA A 33 4.55 -12.73 7.33
CA ALA A 33 5.47 -13.10 8.38
C ALA A 33 4.89 -13.06 9.80
N GLY A 34 3.84 -12.26 10.07
CA GLY A 34 3.31 -12.12 11.43
C GLY A 34 1.84 -11.72 11.52
N ASP A 35 1.31 -11.79 12.75
CA ASP A 35 -0.10 -11.50 13.05
C ASP A 35 -0.36 -10.06 13.51
N ALA A 36 0.68 -9.31 13.87
CA ALA A 36 0.60 -7.91 14.25
C ALA A 36 1.94 -7.21 14.00
N GLY A 37 1.90 -5.88 13.86
CA GLY A 37 3.10 -5.09 13.68
C GLY A 37 2.87 -3.59 13.81
N ARG A 38 3.98 -2.86 13.75
CA ARG A 38 4.02 -1.40 13.70
C ARG A 38 4.74 -0.97 12.43
N ILE A 39 4.26 0.11 11.82
CA ILE A 39 4.88 0.73 10.65
C ILE A 39 5.22 2.16 11.06
N GLU A 40 6.51 2.46 11.16
CA GLU A 40 7.01 3.80 11.46
C GLU A 40 7.15 4.57 10.15
N LEU A 41 6.57 5.77 10.10
CA LEU A 41 6.60 6.64 8.95
C LEU A 41 7.79 7.58 9.05
N THR A 42 8.55 7.67 7.97
CA THR A 42 9.62 8.65 7.81
C THR A 42 9.06 9.98 7.31
N ARG A 43 9.91 11.02 7.27
CA ARG A 43 9.49 12.40 6.94
C ARG A 43 8.88 12.54 5.54
N ASP A 44 9.20 11.61 4.64
CA ASP A 44 8.73 11.59 3.25
C ASP A 44 7.48 10.71 3.05
N ASP A 45 7.08 9.96 4.08
CA ASP A 45 5.93 9.08 4.02
C ASP A 45 4.62 9.84 4.27
N LYS A 46 3.69 9.68 3.33
CA LYS A 46 2.33 10.21 3.49
C LYS A 46 1.48 9.17 4.21
N ALA A 47 1.01 9.48 5.42
CA ALA A 47 0.13 8.61 6.21
C ALA A 47 -1.04 7.98 5.44
N PRO A 48 -1.80 8.72 4.60
CA PRO A 48 -2.86 8.13 3.77
C PRO A 48 -2.34 7.10 2.76
N ARG A 49 -1.13 7.32 2.22
CA ARG A 49 -0.49 6.40 1.25
C ARG A 49 -0.11 5.10 1.93
N VAL A 50 0.52 5.17 3.11
CA VAL A 50 0.94 3.98 3.87
C VAL A 50 -0.26 3.12 4.26
N LYS A 51 -1.33 3.73 4.78
CA LYS A 51 -2.56 3.02 5.13
C LYS A 51 -3.21 2.35 3.91
N ARG A 52 -3.16 3.02 2.75
CA ARG A 52 -3.66 2.47 1.49
C ARG A 52 -2.82 1.27 1.03
N LEU A 53 -1.49 1.36 1.07
CA LEU A 53 -0.58 0.27 0.70
C LEU A 53 -0.81 -0.96 1.57
N LEU A 54 -0.95 -0.78 2.89
CA LEU A 54 -1.29 -1.88 3.81
C LEU A 54 -2.64 -2.52 3.45
N SER A 55 -3.67 -1.74 3.12
CA SER A 55 -4.98 -2.26 2.74
C SER A 55 -4.96 -2.99 1.40
N GLU A 56 -4.21 -2.49 0.42
CA GLU A 56 -4.03 -3.16 -0.87
C GLU A 56 -3.27 -4.49 -0.70
N ALA A 57 -2.18 -4.50 0.07
CA ALA A 57 -1.42 -5.71 0.40
C ALA A 57 -2.28 -6.76 1.14
N ALA A 58 -3.14 -6.32 2.07
CA ALA A 58 -4.08 -7.18 2.77
C ALA A 58 -5.09 -7.85 1.83
N LYS A 59 -5.63 -7.09 0.87
CA LYS A 59 -6.52 -7.63 -0.17
C LYS A 59 -5.81 -8.63 -1.07
N GLU A 60 -4.58 -8.32 -1.46
CA GLU A 60 -3.77 -9.16 -2.35
C GLU A 60 -3.37 -10.50 -1.69
N THR A 61 -3.12 -10.48 -0.38
CA THR A 61 -2.79 -11.68 0.39
C THR A 61 -4.01 -12.45 0.90
N GLY A 62 -5.22 -11.87 0.79
CA GLY A 62 -6.44 -12.42 1.38
C GLY A 62 -6.51 -12.29 2.91
N ILE A 63 -5.56 -11.58 3.53
CA ILE A 63 -5.45 -11.46 4.99
C ILE A 63 -6.30 -10.28 5.47
N LYS A 64 -7.24 -10.54 6.39
CA LYS A 64 -8.02 -9.46 7.02
C LYS A 64 -7.19 -8.78 8.10
N VAL A 65 -7.09 -7.45 8.03
CA VAL A 65 -6.35 -6.65 9.02
C VAL A 65 -7.17 -5.48 9.54
N ARG A 66 -6.89 -5.08 10.78
CA ARG A 66 -7.27 -3.77 11.32
C ARG A 66 -6.03 -2.96 11.63
N SER A 67 -6.11 -1.66 11.39
CA SER A 67 -5.02 -0.72 11.62
C SER A 67 -5.51 0.51 12.36
N SER A 68 -4.71 1.03 13.28
CA SER A 68 -4.94 2.26 14.03
C SER A 68 -3.64 3.07 14.12
N TRP A 69 -3.77 4.39 14.16
CA TRP A 69 -2.61 5.26 14.44
C TRP A 69 -2.34 5.27 15.93
N ASP A 70 -1.07 5.14 16.32
CA ASP A 70 -0.64 5.21 17.72
C ASP A 70 -0.91 6.61 18.31
N ASP A 71 -0.61 7.66 17.53
CA ASP A 71 -1.00 9.03 17.80
C ASP A 71 -1.75 9.60 16.58
N ALA A 72 -3.03 9.94 16.80
CA ALA A 72 -3.91 10.45 15.77
C ALA A 72 -3.48 11.82 15.22
N LYS A 73 -2.74 12.63 15.99
CA LYS A 73 -2.28 13.97 15.59
C LYS A 73 -1.02 13.91 14.75
N THR A 74 -0.06 13.06 15.12
CA THR A 74 1.24 13.00 14.42
C THR A 74 1.27 11.95 13.31
N GLN A 75 0.41 10.91 13.38
CA GLN A 75 0.33 9.81 12.41
C GLN A 75 1.69 9.22 12.01
N LYS A 76 2.64 9.19 12.96
CA LYS A 76 4.00 8.69 12.75
C LYS A 76 4.11 7.18 12.82
N VAL A 77 3.19 6.52 13.52
CA VAL A 77 3.21 5.07 13.72
C VAL A 77 1.84 4.49 13.42
N LEU A 78 1.77 3.61 12.42
CA LEU A 78 0.58 2.81 12.12
C LEU A 78 0.73 1.45 12.76
N LEU A 79 -0.13 1.16 13.73
CA LEU A 79 -0.27 -0.17 14.32
C LEU A 79 -1.23 -0.99 13.47
N TRP A 80 -0.94 -2.27 13.29
CA TRP A 80 -1.83 -3.19 12.58
C TRP A 80 -1.85 -4.57 13.25
N LYS A 81 -2.97 -5.27 13.09
CA LYS A 81 -3.13 -6.68 13.45
C LYS A 81 -4.03 -7.40 12.48
N ARG A 82 -3.80 -8.70 12.29
CA ARG A 82 -4.72 -9.59 11.60
C ARG A 82 -5.99 -9.77 12.43
N THR A 83 -7.13 -9.86 11.76
CA THR A 83 -8.45 -9.97 12.40
C THR A 83 -9.30 -11.13 11.87
N GLY A 84 -8.70 -12.06 11.13
CA GLY A 84 -9.35 -13.30 10.71
C GLY A 84 -8.46 -14.14 9.79
N LYS A 85 -8.74 -15.45 9.74
CA LYS A 85 -8.29 -16.36 8.67
C LYS A 85 -9.13 -16.18 7.42
#